data_AF-Q7WWJ7-F1
#
_entry.id   AF-Q7WWJ7-F1
#
_cell.length_a   1.000
_cell.length_b   1.000
_cell.length_c   1.000
_cell.angle_alpha   90.00
_cell.angle_beta   90.00
_cell.angle_gamma   90.00
#
_symmetry.space_group_name_H-M   'P 1'
#
loop_
_entity.id
_entity.type
_entity.pdbx_description
1 polymer ?
#
loop_
_entity_poly.entity_id
_entity_poly.type
_entity_poly.pdbx_seq_one_letter_code
_entity_poly.pdbx_strand_id
1 'polypeptide(L)'
;MQFDRGYLSPYFINKPETGSIELESPFILLADKKISNIREMLPVLEAVAKAGKPLLIIAEDVEGEALATLVVNTMRGIVKVAAVKAPGFGDRRKAMLQDIATLTGGTVISEEIGLELEKTTLEDLGQAKRIVINKDTTIII
;
A
#
# COMPACT_ATOMS: atom_id res chain seq x y z
N MET A 1 6.43 13.45 -2.47
CA MET A 1 5.65 13.18 -3.70
C MET A 1 4.16 13.15 -3.36
N GLN A 2 3.30 13.72 -4.20
CA GLN A 2 1.84 13.70 -4.00
C GLN A 2 1.14 13.17 -5.27
N PHE A 3 0.04 12.43 -5.09
CA PHE A 3 -0.86 12.03 -6.17
C PHE A 3 -2.32 11.96 -5.71
N ASP A 4 -3.25 12.11 -6.66
CA ASP A 4 -4.70 12.25 -6.43
C ASP A 4 -5.43 10.90 -6.32
N ARG A 5 -4.98 10.09 -5.36
CA ARG A 5 -5.67 8.87 -4.93
C ARG A 5 -5.69 8.84 -3.40
N GLY A 6 -6.88 8.86 -2.83
CA GLY A 6 -7.09 8.72 -1.39
C GLY A 6 -7.26 7.26 -0.95
N TYR A 7 -7.64 7.10 0.32
CA TYR A 7 -7.85 5.79 0.92
C TYR A 7 -8.98 5.01 0.24
N LEU A 8 -8.79 3.69 0.10
CA LEU A 8 -9.83 2.79 -0.39
C LEU A 8 -10.94 2.54 0.63
N SER A 9 -10.68 2.78 1.91
CA SER A 9 -11.64 2.62 2.99
C SER A 9 -11.42 3.68 4.08
N PRO A 10 -12.47 4.38 4.54
CA PRO A 10 -12.36 5.31 5.65
C PRO A 10 -12.04 4.60 6.98
N TYR A 11 -12.20 3.27 7.05
CA TYR A 11 -11.84 2.51 8.24
C TYR A 11 -10.33 2.40 8.49
N PHE A 12 -9.50 2.88 7.56
CA PHE A 12 -8.07 3.04 7.80
C PHE A 12 -7.70 4.36 8.51
N ILE A 13 -8.64 5.30 8.67
CA ILE A 13 -8.41 6.59 9.32
C ILE A 13 -7.91 6.40 10.76
N ASN A 14 -6.76 7.00 11.08
CA ASN A 14 -6.19 7.01 12.43
C ASN A 14 -6.01 8.44 12.98
N LYS A 15 -6.39 9.46 12.20
CA LYS A 15 -6.56 10.86 12.58
C LYS A 15 -8.00 11.30 12.28
N PRO A 16 -8.97 10.96 13.14
CA PRO A 16 -10.39 11.23 12.88
C PRO A 16 -10.70 12.72 12.77
N GLU A 17 -9.95 13.58 13.45
CA GLU A 17 -10.09 15.04 13.44
C GLU A 17 -9.86 15.66 12.06
N THR A 18 -8.94 15.09 11.28
CA THR A 18 -8.61 15.52 9.91
C THR A 18 -9.19 14.60 8.86
N GLY A 19 -9.81 13.48 9.26
CA GLY A 19 -10.27 12.44 8.35
C GLY A 19 -9.13 11.83 7.53
N SER A 20 -7.95 11.68 8.13
CA SER A 20 -6.74 11.22 7.44
C SER A 20 -6.09 10.00 8.08
N ILE A 21 -5.22 9.37 7.30
CA ILE A 21 -4.33 8.31 7.72
C ILE A 21 -2.93 8.89 7.75
N GLU A 22 -2.23 8.71 8.87
CA GLU A 22 -0.83 9.06 9.01
C GLU A 22 -0.02 7.83 9.39
N LEU A 23 0.96 7.47 8.56
CA LEU A 23 1.86 6.36 8.80
C LEU A 23 3.28 6.88 8.99
N GLU A 24 3.90 6.58 10.12
CA GLU A 24 5.29 6.94 10.44
C GLU A 24 6.23 5.79 10.12
N SER A 25 7.33 6.09 9.42
CA SER A 25 8.32 5.12 8.94
C SER A 25 7.71 3.85 8.29
N PRO A 26 6.72 3.97 7.38
CA PRO A 26 6.05 2.81 6.81
C PRO A 26 6.90 2.08 5.78
N PHE A 27 6.58 0.80 5.58
CA PHE A 27 6.87 0.10 4.33
C PHE A 27 5.82 0.44 3.27
N ILE A 28 6.20 0.33 2.00
CA ILE A 28 5.37 0.64 0.85
C ILE A 28 5.43 -0.54 -0.14
N LEU A 29 4.31 -1.25 -0.28
CA LEU A 29 4.12 -2.23 -1.33
C LEU A 29 3.62 -1.54 -2.59
N LEU A 30 4.31 -1.79 -3.71
CA LEU A 30 3.95 -1.29 -5.04
C LEU A 30 3.57 -2.48 -5.91
N ALA A 31 2.32 -2.56 -6.34
CA ALA A 31 1.82 -3.68 -7.13
C ALA A 31 1.11 -3.19 -8.40
N ASP A 32 1.61 -3.55 -9.58
CA ASP A 32 0.91 -3.32 -10.85
C ASP A 32 -0.07 -4.47 -11.15
N LYS A 33 -0.95 -4.75 -10.18
CA LYS A 33 -2.05 -5.70 -10.32
C LYS A 33 -3.19 -5.34 -9.36
N LYS A 34 -4.35 -5.95 -9.59
CA LYS A 34 -5.43 -5.96 -8.60
C LYS A 34 -5.14 -7.00 -7.52
N ILE A 35 -5.47 -6.67 -6.28
CA ILE A 35 -5.33 -7.56 -5.13
C ILE A 35 -6.72 -7.83 -4.57
N SER A 36 -7.26 -9.03 -4.82
CA SER A 36 -8.58 -9.44 -4.36
C SER A 36 -8.54 -10.59 -3.34
N ASN A 37 -7.47 -11.39 -3.35
CA ASN A 37 -7.26 -12.54 -2.47
C ASN A 37 -6.24 -12.20 -1.38
N ILE A 38 -6.62 -12.39 -0.11
CA ILE A 38 -5.74 -12.10 1.02
C ILE A 38 -4.56 -13.06 1.13
N ARG A 39 -4.67 -14.28 0.59
CA ARG A 39 -3.62 -15.30 0.68
C ARG A 39 -2.31 -14.84 0.04
N GLU A 40 -2.41 -14.12 -1.08
CA GLU A 40 -1.24 -13.58 -1.79
C GLU A 40 -0.49 -12.54 -0.96
N MET A 41 -1.19 -11.87 -0.04
CA MET A 41 -0.64 -10.82 0.82
C MET A 41 -0.06 -11.36 2.14
N LEU A 42 -0.32 -12.61 2.52
CA LEU A 42 0.10 -13.15 3.82
C LEU A 42 1.61 -13.00 4.05
N PRO A 43 2.51 -13.34 3.09
CA PRO A 43 3.95 -13.21 3.31
C PRO A 43 4.38 -11.78 3.64
N VAL A 44 3.84 -10.80 2.90
CA VAL A 44 4.12 -9.37 3.12
C VAL A 44 3.57 -8.90 4.47
N LEU A 45 2.33 -9.28 4.80
CA LEU A 45 1.68 -8.88 6.06
C LEU A 45 2.42 -9.46 7.27
N GLU A 46 2.84 -10.72 7.22
CA GLU A 46 3.62 -11.36 8.27
C GLU A 46 4.99 -10.70 8.45
N ALA A 47 5.69 -10.43 7.33
CA ALA A 47 7.00 -9.79 7.36
C ALA A 47 6.94 -8.38 7.96
N VAL A 48 5.94 -7.58 7.56
CA VAL A 48 5.75 -6.22 8.07
C VAL A 48 5.28 -6.22 9.53
N ALA A 49 4.39 -7.14 9.91
CA ALA A 49 3.96 -7.31 11.29
C ALA A 49 5.14 -7.66 12.21
N LYS A 50 6.02 -8.57 11.77
CA LYS A 50 7.25 -8.93 12.49
C LYS A 50 8.20 -7.74 12.64
N ALA A 51 8.28 -6.86 11.63
CA ALA A 51 9.07 -5.64 11.68
C ALA A 51 8.44 -4.53 12.55
N GLY A 52 7.18 -4.67 12.97
CA GLY A 52 6.47 -3.71 13.82
C GLY A 52 6.22 -2.36 13.14
N LYS A 53 6.29 -2.30 11.80
CA LYS A 53 6.13 -1.07 11.01
C LYS A 53 4.75 -1.03 10.34
N PRO A 54 4.20 0.16 10.03
CA PRO A 54 3.00 0.27 9.21
C PRO A 54 3.27 -0.10 7.74
N LEU A 55 2.21 -0.39 6.98
CA LEU A 55 2.26 -0.70 5.56
C LEU A 55 1.33 0.25 4.77
N LEU A 56 1.84 0.86 3.70
CA LEU A 56 1.03 1.38 2.60
C LEU A 56 1.02 0.38 1.46
N ILE A 57 -0.16 0.07 0.93
CA ILE A 57 -0.35 -0.68 -0.31
C ILE A 57 -0.78 0.28 -1.42
N ILE A 58 0.00 0.34 -2.51
CA ILE A 58 -0.35 1.05 -3.74
C ILE A 58 -0.50 0.01 -4.85
N ALA A 59 -1.73 -0.25 -5.27
CA ALA A 59 -2.05 -1.29 -6.24
C ALA A 59 -2.96 -0.77 -7.37
N GLU A 60 -3.17 -1.50 -8.46
CA GLU A 60 -4.22 -1.13 -9.43
C GLU A 60 -5.57 -0.98 -8.72
N ASP A 61 -5.90 -1.96 -7.89
CA ASP A 61 -7.02 -1.93 -6.95
C ASP A 61 -6.75 -2.90 -5.78
N VAL A 62 -7.39 -2.64 -4.64
CA VAL A 62 -7.48 -3.62 -3.54
C VAL A 62 -8.95 -3.79 -3.22
N GLU A 63 -9.49 -4.98 -3.50
CA GLU A 63 -10.94 -5.23 -3.47
C GLU A 63 -11.28 -6.57 -2.81
N GLY A 64 -12.58 -6.87 -2.74
CA GLY A 64 -13.07 -8.17 -2.28
C GLY A 64 -12.62 -8.56 -0.87
N GLU A 65 -12.21 -9.82 -0.74
CA GLU A 65 -11.78 -10.42 0.52
C GLU A 65 -10.51 -9.73 1.08
N ALA A 66 -9.58 -9.38 0.21
CA ALA A 66 -8.35 -8.69 0.61
C ALA A 66 -8.65 -7.37 1.32
N LEU A 67 -9.45 -6.50 0.71
CA LEU A 67 -9.81 -5.21 1.31
C LEU A 67 -10.58 -5.40 2.63
N ALA A 68 -11.57 -6.29 2.65
CA ALA A 68 -12.37 -6.55 3.85
C ALA A 68 -11.49 -7.04 5.01
N THR A 69 -10.54 -7.93 4.73
CA THR A 69 -9.64 -8.49 5.74
C THR A 69 -8.66 -7.43 6.27
N LEU A 70 -8.09 -6.59 5.40
CA LEU A 70 -7.21 -5.49 5.81
C LEU A 70 -7.96 -4.49 6.70
N VAL A 71 -9.20 -4.14 6.35
CA VAL A 71 -10.06 -3.25 7.14
C VAL A 71 -10.32 -3.84 8.52
N VAL A 72 -10.79 -5.09 8.61
CA VAL A 72 -11.10 -5.74 9.89
C VAL A 72 -9.87 -5.83 10.79
N ASN A 73 -8.71 -6.19 10.24
CA ASN A 73 -7.49 -6.30 11.03
C ASN A 73 -6.97 -4.92 11.48
N THR A 74 -7.16 -3.87 10.68
CA THR A 74 -6.83 -2.49 11.08
C THR A 74 -7.72 -2.03 12.22
N MET A 75 -9.03 -2.25 12.13
CA MET A 75 -9.99 -1.90 13.18
C MET A 75 -9.74 -2.64 14.49
N ARG A 76 -9.21 -3.87 14.41
CA ARG A 76 -8.79 -4.66 15.58
C ARG A 76 -7.39 -4.30 16.11
N GLY A 77 -6.67 -3.41 15.43
CA GLY A 77 -5.30 -3.02 15.78
C GLY A 77 -4.24 -4.10 15.57
N ILE A 78 -4.57 -5.16 14.79
CA ILE A 78 -3.67 -6.30 14.53
C ILE A 78 -2.56 -5.89 13.55
N VAL A 79 -2.93 -5.15 12.51
CA VAL A 79 -1.98 -4.59 11.53
C VAL A 79 -2.26 -3.11 11.33
N LYS A 80 -1.21 -2.32 11.11
CA LYS A 80 -1.32 -0.91 10.75
C LYS A 80 -1.14 -0.77 9.24
N VAL A 81 -2.22 -0.85 8.48
CA VAL A 81 -2.18 -0.84 7.02
C VAL A 81 -3.14 0.19 6.43
N ALA A 82 -2.78 0.74 5.28
CA ALA A 82 -3.67 1.49 4.42
C ALA A 82 -3.50 1.05 2.97
N ALA A 83 -4.55 1.17 2.17
CA ALA A 83 -4.52 0.85 0.77
C ALA A 83 -5.08 2.00 -0.08
N VAL A 84 -4.40 2.29 -1.19
CA VAL A 84 -4.76 3.31 -2.17
C VAL A 84 -4.60 2.74 -3.57
N LYS A 85 -5.34 3.29 -4.54
CA LYS A 85 -5.09 2.95 -5.96
C LYS A 85 -3.81 3.63 -6.43
N ALA A 86 -3.12 2.98 -7.35
CA ALA A 86 -2.04 3.57 -8.10
C ALA A 86 -2.58 4.74 -8.95
N PRO A 87 -1.81 5.83 -9.08
CA PRO A 87 -2.21 6.96 -9.91
C PRO A 87 -2.08 6.62 -11.41
N GLY A 88 -2.89 7.26 -12.25
CA GLY A 88 -2.91 7.01 -13.69
C GLY A 88 -3.66 5.73 -14.11
N PHE A 89 -3.44 5.34 -15.37
CA PHE A 89 -4.01 4.15 -16.02
C PHE A 89 -3.04 3.66 -17.11
N GLY A 90 -3.10 2.36 -17.46
CA GLY A 90 -2.24 1.76 -18.49
C GLY A 90 -0.75 2.05 -18.26
N ASP A 91 -0.01 2.37 -19.31
CA ASP A 91 1.43 2.65 -19.23
C ASP A 91 1.78 3.83 -18.32
N ARG A 92 0.87 4.82 -18.19
CA ARG A 92 1.08 5.93 -17.27
C ARG A 92 1.06 5.47 -15.82
N ARG A 93 0.22 4.49 -15.47
CA ARG A 93 0.21 3.90 -14.12
C ARG A 93 1.52 3.18 -13.84
N LYS A 94 2.00 2.37 -14.79
CA LYS A 94 3.27 1.64 -14.69
C LYS A 94 4.44 2.60 -14.47
N ALA A 95 4.52 3.66 -15.28
CA ALA A 95 5.54 4.71 -15.13
C ALA A 95 5.47 5.39 -13.75
N MET A 96 4.28 5.77 -13.30
CA MET A 96 4.13 6.41 -11.98
C MET A 96 4.45 5.48 -10.81
N LEU A 97 4.11 4.19 -10.90
CA LEU A 97 4.55 3.19 -9.91
C LEU A 97 6.07 3.08 -9.88
N GLN A 98 6.73 3.11 -11.03
CA GLN A 98 8.19 3.10 -11.13
C GLN A 98 8.83 4.36 -10.54
N ASP A 99 8.21 5.53 -10.71
CA ASP A 99 8.66 6.77 -10.07
C ASP A 99 8.59 6.67 -8.54
N ILE A 100 7.49 6.12 -8.00
CA ILE A 100 7.32 5.89 -6.56
C ILE A 100 8.36 4.87 -6.06
N ALA A 101 8.58 3.78 -6.81
CA ALA A 101 9.58 2.76 -6.50
C ALA A 101 10.98 3.37 -6.39
N THR A 102 11.36 4.18 -7.38
CA THR A 102 12.65 4.88 -7.41
C THR A 102 12.78 5.86 -6.24
N LEU A 103 11.73 6.61 -5.92
CA LEU A 103 11.73 7.56 -4.80
C LEU A 103 11.88 6.88 -3.44
N THR A 104 11.24 5.72 -3.27
CA THR A 104 11.11 5.03 -1.97
C THR A 104 12.10 3.88 -1.79
N GLY A 105 12.88 3.55 -2.83
CA GLY A 105 13.81 2.43 -2.86
C GLY A 105 13.13 1.06 -2.87
N GLY A 106 11.90 0.97 -3.37
CA GLY A 106 11.16 -0.29 -3.50
C GLY A 106 11.19 -0.87 -4.91
N THR A 107 10.56 -2.03 -5.08
CA THR A 107 10.39 -2.73 -6.35
C THR A 107 8.90 -2.78 -6.71
N VAL A 108 8.57 -2.56 -7.99
CA VAL A 108 7.19 -2.73 -8.48
C VAL A 108 6.93 -4.22 -8.74
N ILE A 109 6.02 -4.80 -7.95
CA ILE A 109 5.58 -6.18 -8.14
C ILE A 109 4.63 -6.25 -9.34
N SER A 110 4.99 -7.02 -10.35
CA SER A 110 4.23 -7.17 -11.58
C SER A 110 4.39 -8.59 -12.16
N GLU A 111 3.25 -9.20 -12.48
CA GLU A 111 3.21 -10.54 -13.08
C GLU A 111 3.81 -10.55 -14.49
N GLU A 112 3.77 -9.42 -15.21
CA GLU A 112 4.31 -9.31 -16.58
C GLU A 112 5.83 -9.54 -16.62
N ILE A 113 6.53 -9.25 -15.51
CA ILE A 113 7.98 -9.41 -15.38
C ILE A 113 8.35 -10.58 -14.45
N GLY A 114 7.38 -11.42 -14.09
CA GLY A 114 7.60 -12.62 -13.27
C GLY A 114 7.79 -12.37 -11.77
N LEU A 115 7.44 -11.17 -11.28
CA LEU A 115 7.48 -10.86 -9.85
C LEU A 115 6.12 -11.18 -9.21
N GLU A 116 6.10 -12.25 -8.42
CA GLU A 116 4.90 -12.71 -7.72
C GLU A 116 4.76 -12.06 -6.35
N LEU A 117 3.54 -11.64 -6.03
CA LEU A 117 3.22 -11.02 -4.73
C LEU A 117 3.50 -11.96 -3.55
N GLU A 118 3.26 -13.26 -3.72
CA GLU A 118 3.54 -14.31 -2.72
C GLU A 118 5.03 -14.47 -2.40
N LYS A 119 5.92 -14.05 -3.31
CA LYS A 119 7.38 -14.15 -3.16
C LYS A 119 8.01 -12.83 -2.70
N THR A 120 7.19 -11.80 -2.48
CA THR A 120 7.67 -10.47 -2.10
C THR A 120 8.31 -10.50 -0.71
N THR A 121 9.48 -9.88 -0.60
CA THR A 121 10.26 -9.77 0.64
C THR A 121 10.27 -8.34 1.18
N LEU A 122 10.85 -8.10 2.36
CA LEU A 122 11.00 -6.74 2.89
C LEU A 122 11.94 -5.86 2.05
N GLU A 123 12.86 -6.47 1.30
CA GLU A 123 13.81 -5.75 0.44
C GLU A 123 13.12 -5.16 -0.79
N ASP A 124 12.00 -5.74 -1.21
CA ASP A 124 11.18 -5.23 -2.31
C ASP A 124 10.28 -4.06 -1.89
N LEU A 125 10.09 -3.86 -0.57
CA LEU A 125 9.22 -2.81 -0.07
C LEU A 125 9.95 -1.47 -0.02
N GLY A 126 9.32 -0.44 -0.59
CA GLY A 126 9.77 0.92 -0.43
C GLY A 126 9.65 1.40 1.02
N GLN A 127 10.34 2.48 1.35
CA GLN A 127 10.26 3.12 2.65
C GLN A 127 10.10 4.64 2.49
N ALA A 128 9.43 5.25 3.46
CA ALA A 128 9.30 6.70 3.57
C ALA A 128 9.44 7.14 5.02
N LYS A 129 9.67 8.42 5.27
CA LYS A 129 9.69 8.95 6.63
C LYS A 129 8.26 9.02 7.16
N ARG A 130 7.34 9.52 6.34
CA ARG A 130 5.92 9.65 6.69
C ARG A 130 5.04 9.55 5.46
N ILE A 131 3.84 9.01 5.63
CA ILE A 131 2.79 9.01 4.61
C ILE A 131 1.53 9.64 5.21
N VAL A 132 0.89 10.51 4.43
CA VAL A 132 -0.41 11.12 4.78
C VAL A 132 -1.40 10.83 3.66
N ILE A 133 -2.56 10.29 4.01
CA ILE A 133 -3.61 9.93 3.06
C ILE A 133 -4.91 10.54 3.54
N ASN A 134 -5.60 11.28 2.68
CA ASN A 134 -6.97 11.72 2.93
C ASN A 134 -7.92 11.09 1.90
N LYS A 135 -9.14 11.61 1.80
CA LYS A 135 -10.15 11.08 0.88
C LYS A 135 -9.72 11.15 -0.60
N ASP A 136 -8.92 12.14 -0.95
CA ASP A 136 -8.66 12.51 -2.36
C ASP A 136 -7.19 12.32 -2.77
N THR A 137 -6.26 12.36 -1.82
CA THR A 137 -4.82 12.43 -2.08
C THR A 137 -4.00 11.53 -1.16
N THR A 138 -2.82 11.16 -1.67
CA THR A 138 -1.74 10.52 -0.92
C THR A 138 -0.48 11.35 -1.05
N ILE A 139 0.20 11.59 0.06
CA ILE A 139 1.46 12.33 0.16
C ILE A 139 2.50 11.42 0.81
N ILE A 140 3.61 11.20 0.09
CA ILE A 140 4.79 10.47 0.55
C ILE A 140 5.89 11.50 0.88
N ILE A 141 6.37 11.49 2.13
CA ILE A 141 7.37 12.41 2.69
C ILE A 141 8.69 11.67 2.95
#